data_AF-A0A0A2T929-F1
#
_entry.id   AF-A0A0A2T929-F1
#
_cell.length_a   1.000
_cell.length_b   1.000
_cell.length_c   1.000
_cell.angle_alpha   90.00
_cell.angle_beta   90.00
_cell.angle_gamma   90.00
#
_symmetry.space_group_name_H-M   'P 1'
#
loop_
_entity.id
_entity.type
_entity.pdbx_description
1 polymer ?
#
loop_
_entity_poly.entity_id
_entity_poly.type
_entity_poly.pdbx_seq_one_letter_code
_entity_poly.pdbx_strand_id
1 'polypeptide(L)'
;MEYIGKFFKAACPSAANHIRKSSQLVQPKKPIYVTKKQLSSLESWSIKSQYELMFAKKCGLPIHNFPISHSAIAFANHEDGTYAIYGRQSPFDLSLWSRDGIGFNTRKDNESNYLNDNFGFTLYPTGVSFSKDEINSFLNSADIAINQSQACNMINSNCYSYSTTAISYALQCLLARSDYDPNSSRQIIQVIKDHPLKDHCSFGVLNNQVVVDRLLSALNATKQQVKDSHSEDAKELLIDTEELIERVEMESNKYRISSLLS
;
A
#
# COMPACT_ATOMS: atom_id res chain seq x y z
N MET A 1 -6.90 -13.39 32.34
CA MET A 1 -5.77 -12.53 32.72
C MET A 1 -4.57 -13.04 31.95
N GLU A 2 -4.35 -12.44 30.77
CA GLU A 2 -3.34 -11.39 30.54
C GLU A 2 -2.01 -11.99 30.09
N TYR A 3 -1.80 -12.03 28.78
CA TYR A 3 -0.46 -12.03 28.16
C TYR A 3 -0.58 -11.35 26.80
N ILE A 4 -0.70 -10.02 26.82
CA ILE A 4 -0.44 -9.17 25.66
C ILE A 4 0.55 -8.12 26.15
N GLY A 5 1.79 -8.19 25.68
CA GLY A 5 2.77 -7.20 26.05
C GLY A 5 4.15 -7.53 25.54
N LYS A 6 4.60 -6.70 24.60
CA LYS A 6 5.97 -6.55 24.06
C LYS A 6 6.22 -7.28 22.75
N PHE A 7 5.91 -6.61 21.66
CA PHE A 7 6.86 -6.37 20.57
C PHE A 7 6.37 -5.15 19.82
N PHE A 8 7.04 -4.00 19.94
CA PHE A 8 7.18 -2.98 18.90
C PHE A 8 8.08 -1.85 19.45
N LYS A 9 9.35 -1.90 19.08
CA LYS A 9 10.27 -0.76 19.13
C LYS A 9 11.15 -0.87 17.88
N ALA A 10 10.60 -0.50 16.73
CA ALA A 10 11.39 -0.12 15.58
C ALA A 10 11.60 1.39 15.69
N ALA A 11 12.85 1.80 15.89
CA ALA A 11 13.24 3.20 16.02
C ALA A 11 13.28 3.85 14.63
N CYS A 12 12.39 4.81 14.38
CA CYS A 12 12.57 5.82 13.33
C CYS A 12 13.24 7.06 13.97
N PRO A 13 14.34 7.60 13.41
CA PRO A 13 14.95 8.82 13.91
C PRO A 13 14.11 10.05 13.54
N SER A 14 13.89 10.91 14.53
CA SER A 14 13.13 12.17 14.43
C SER A 14 13.96 13.26 13.75
N ALA A 15 13.38 13.93 12.75
CA ALA A 15 13.82 15.23 12.27
C ALA A 15 12.63 16.21 12.34
N ALA A 16 12.74 17.19 13.24
CA ALA A 16 11.73 18.20 13.50
C ALA A 16 11.85 19.39 12.54
N ASN A 17 10.74 19.76 11.91
CA ASN A 17 10.17 21.11 11.78
C ASN A 17 9.28 21.16 10.53
N HIS A 18 7.97 21.40 10.69
CA HIS A 18 7.24 22.31 9.80
C HIS A 18 5.87 22.73 10.37
N ILE A 19 5.49 23.92 9.94
CA ILE A 19 4.39 24.79 10.36
C ILE A 19 3.02 24.11 10.17
N ARG A 20 2.20 24.07 11.22
CA ARG A 20 0.78 23.68 11.17
C ARG A 20 0.00 24.65 10.27
N LYS A 21 -0.49 24.17 9.12
CA LYS A 21 -1.56 24.81 8.35
C LYS A 21 -2.90 24.17 8.71
N SER A 22 -3.92 25.01 8.84
CA SER A 22 -5.30 24.67 9.20
C SER A 22 -5.91 23.59 8.31
N SER A 23 -6.75 22.74 8.90
CA SER A 23 -7.53 21.68 8.27
C SER A 23 -8.50 22.23 7.20
N GLN A 24 -8.03 22.35 5.96
CA GLN A 24 -8.92 22.37 4.81
C GLN A 24 -9.29 20.91 4.47
N LEU A 25 -10.58 20.63 4.33
CA LEU A 25 -11.09 19.37 3.76
C LEU A 25 -10.38 19.12 2.42
N VAL A 26 -9.43 18.18 2.41
CA VAL A 26 -8.64 17.87 1.22
C VAL A 26 -9.49 17.00 0.30
N GLN A 27 -9.91 17.58 -0.83
CA GLN A 27 -10.58 16.83 -1.90
C GLN A 27 -9.63 15.75 -2.47
N PRO A 28 -10.14 14.55 -2.83
CA PRO A 28 -9.34 13.51 -3.43
C PRO A 28 -8.63 14.04 -4.68
N LYS A 29 -7.30 13.89 -4.74
CA LYS A 29 -6.53 14.28 -5.93
C LYS A 29 -6.95 13.40 -7.12
N LYS A 30 -7.00 14.00 -8.31
CA LYS A 30 -7.33 13.28 -9.54
C LYS A 30 -6.30 12.18 -9.82
N PRO A 31 -6.73 11.01 -10.34
CA PRO A 31 -5.81 9.97 -10.79
C PRO A 31 -4.87 10.47 -11.89
N ILE A 32 -3.64 9.94 -11.93
CA ILE A 32 -2.57 10.33 -12.86
C ILE A 32 -2.16 9.12 -13.68
N TYR A 33 -2.15 9.23 -15.01
CA TYR A 33 -1.61 8.16 -15.86
C TYR A 33 -0.11 8.36 -16.10
N VAL A 34 0.69 7.32 -15.87
CA VAL A 34 2.14 7.34 -16.04
C VAL A 34 2.62 6.21 -16.94
N THR A 35 3.59 6.52 -17.78
CA THR A 35 4.23 5.56 -18.71
C THR A 35 5.66 5.25 -18.28
N LYS A 36 6.28 4.24 -18.92
CA LYS A 36 7.67 3.85 -18.64
C LYS A 36 8.66 5.02 -18.64
N LYS A 37 8.49 6.00 -19.54
CA LYS A 37 9.39 7.16 -19.68
C LYS A 37 9.43 8.07 -18.44
N GLN A 38 8.42 8.00 -17.60
CA GLN A 38 8.32 8.79 -16.36
C GLN A 38 8.76 7.97 -15.13
N LEU A 39 9.07 6.68 -15.32
CA LEU A 39 9.49 5.83 -14.22
C LEU A 39 10.99 5.99 -13.95
N SER A 40 11.32 5.99 -12.68
CA SER A 40 12.68 6.06 -12.17
C SER A 40 12.83 5.13 -10.96
N SER A 41 14.05 5.05 -10.44
CA SER A 41 14.37 4.25 -9.27
C SER A 41 14.52 5.14 -8.05
N LEU A 42 13.97 4.70 -6.91
CA LEU A 42 14.08 5.42 -5.65
C LEU A 42 15.55 5.62 -5.26
N GLU A 43 16.42 4.69 -5.63
CA GLU A 43 17.87 4.75 -5.41
C GLU A 43 18.49 6.01 -6.02
N SER A 44 17.99 6.46 -7.19
CA SER A 44 18.45 7.68 -7.88
C SER A 44 17.99 8.99 -7.23
N TRP A 45 17.02 8.93 -6.31
CA TRP A 45 16.43 10.10 -5.69
C TRP A 45 17.18 10.57 -4.44
N SER A 46 17.06 11.87 -4.14
CA SER A 46 17.66 12.54 -2.98
C SER A 46 17.25 11.92 -1.64
N ILE A 47 18.19 11.81 -0.69
CA ILE A 47 17.86 11.33 0.67
C ILE A 47 17.09 12.41 1.46
N LYS A 48 17.25 13.69 1.10
CA LYS A 48 16.72 14.84 1.86
C LYS A 48 15.30 15.24 1.47
N SER A 49 14.78 14.74 0.34
CA SER A 49 13.46 15.12 -0.16
C SER A 49 12.37 14.17 0.39
N GLN A 50 11.12 14.56 0.15
CA GLN A 50 9.92 13.82 0.55
C GLN A 50 9.15 13.40 -0.70
N TYR A 51 8.61 12.19 -0.71
CA TYR A 51 7.96 11.60 -1.87
C TYR A 51 6.52 11.22 -1.54
N GLU A 52 5.58 11.61 -2.39
CA GLU A 52 4.16 11.35 -2.16
C GLU A 52 3.83 9.88 -2.39
N LEU A 53 3.24 9.22 -1.41
CA LEU A 53 2.71 7.87 -1.51
C LEU A 53 1.47 7.85 -2.43
N MET A 54 1.40 6.85 -3.30
CA MET A 54 0.27 6.62 -4.19
C MET A 54 -0.02 5.11 -4.30
N PHE A 55 -1.29 4.78 -4.54
CA PHE A 55 -1.65 3.45 -5.02
C PHE A 55 -1.56 3.42 -6.55
N ALA A 56 -1.00 2.37 -7.13
CA ALA A 56 -0.85 2.25 -8.59
C ALA A 56 -1.64 1.06 -9.10
N LYS A 57 -2.41 1.25 -10.18
CA LYS A 57 -3.12 0.19 -10.90
C LYS A 57 -2.66 0.16 -12.34
N LYS A 58 -2.46 -1.03 -12.88
CA LYS A 58 -2.23 -1.26 -14.31
C LYS A 58 -3.27 -2.26 -14.80
N CYS A 59 -3.94 -1.90 -15.88
CA CYS A 59 -4.77 -2.86 -16.60
C CYS A 59 -3.84 -3.91 -17.21
N GLY A 60 -3.98 -5.17 -16.82
CA GLY A 60 -3.30 -6.28 -17.47
C GLY A 60 -4.06 -6.73 -18.73
N LEU A 61 -3.71 -7.91 -19.23
CA LEU A 61 -4.33 -8.45 -20.43
C LEU A 61 -5.83 -8.71 -20.17
N PRO A 62 -6.73 -8.20 -21.03
CA PRO A 62 -8.13 -8.56 -20.96
C PRO A 62 -8.28 -10.01 -21.42
N ILE A 63 -8.30 -10.96 -20.48
CA ILE A 63 -8.76 -12.32 -20.76
C ILE A 63 -10.28 -12.32 -20.61
N HIS A 64 -10.97 -12.91 -21.57
CA HIS A 64 -12.43 -13.04 -21.51
C HIS A 64 -12.83 -13.73 -20.19
N ASN A 65 -13.70 -13.08 -19.43
CA ASN A 65 -14.16 -13.47 -18.08
C ASN A 65 -13.15 -13.32 -16.92
N PHE A 66 -11.90 -12.93 -17.16
CA PHE A 66 -10.89 -12.67 -16.12
C PHE A 66 -9.94 -11.53 -16.52
N PRO A 67 -10.33 -10.26 -16.33
CA PRO A 67 -9.38 -9.17 -16.51
C PRO A 67 -8.24 -9.32 -15.51
N ILE A 68 -7.03 -9.60 -16.00
CA ILE A 68 -5.84 -9.59 -15.14
C ILE A 68 -5.61 -8.12 -14.79
N SER A 69 -5.78 -7.73 -13.53
CA SER A 69 -5.43 -6.40 -13.05
C SER A 69 -4.19 -6.49 -12.17
N HIS A 70 -3.30 -5.52 -12.31
CA HIS A 70 -2.07 -5.42 -11.54
C HIS A 70 -2.15 -4.22 -10.60
N SER A 71 -1.57 -4.34 -9.41
CA SER A 71 -1.39 -3.18 -8.54
C SER A 71 -0.01 -3.16 -7.92
N ALA A 72 0.39 -1.95 -7.52
CA ALA A 72 1.69 -1.66 -6.97
C ALA A 72 1.57 -0.46 -6.02
N ILE A 73 2.64 -0.17 -5.29
CA ILE A 73 2.81 1.11 -4.62
C ILE A 73 3.65 2.02 -5.49
N ALA A 74 3.25 3.27 -5.57
CA ALA A 74 4.00 4.29 -6.27
C ALA A 74 4.40 5.42 -5.33
N PHE A 75 5.47 6.08 -5.69
CA PHE A 75 5.95 7.31 -5.08
C PHE A 75 6.11 8.35 -6.18
N ALA A 76 5.73 9.59 -5.91
CA ALA A 76 5.99 10.70 -6.82
C ALA A 76 7.11 11.59 -6.28
N ASN A 77 8.07 11.87 -7.15
CA ASN A 77 8.99 12.99 -6.99
C ASN A 77 8.42 14.20 -7.74
N HIS A 78 7.82 15.13 -7.00
CA HIS A 78 7.23 16.34 -7.58
C HIS A 78 8.28 17.34 -8.09
N GLU A 79 9.53 17.22 -7.66
CA GLU A 79 10.60 18.13 -8.08
C GLU A 79 10.96 17.93 -9.57
N ASP A 80 10.96 16.68 -10.04
CA ASP A 80 11.35 16.32 -11.42
C ASP A 80 10.22 15.63 -12.21
N GLY A 81 9.06 15.41 -11.60
CA GLY A 81 7.91 14.79 -12.25
C GLY A 81 8.08 13.29 -12.53
N THR A 82 9.00 12.62 -11.83
CA THR A 82 9.25 11.18 -11.96
C THR A 82 8.56 10.35 -10.89
N TYR A 83 8.40 9.05 -11.17
CA TYR A 83 7.68 8.13 -10.31
C TYR A 83 8.47 6.85 -10.08
N ALA A 84 8.51 6.37 -8.85
CA ALA A 84 9.06 5.07 -8.52
C ALA A 84 7.89 4.13 -8.18
N ILE A 85 7.74 3.03 -8.92
CA ILE A 85 6.63 2.08 -8.74
C ILE A 85 7.19 0.72 -8.37
N TYR A 86 6.76 0.20 -7.23
CA TYR A 86 7.16 -1.09 -6.69
C TYR A 86 5.96 -2.03 -6.62
N GLY A 87 6.03 -3.10 -7.40
CA GLY A 87 5.01 -4.15 -7.45
C GLY A 87 5.60 -5.52 -7.09
N ARG A 88 4.73 -6.52 -7.01
CA ARG A 88 5.17 -7.93 -7.09
C ARG A 88 5.23 -8.32 -8.57
N GLN A 89 6.36 -8.84 -9.00
CA GLN A 89 6.48 -9.35 -10.36
C GLN A 89 5.43 -10.44 -10.63
N SER A 90 4.79 -10.47 -11.81
CA SER A 90 4.00 -11.64 -12.20
C SER A 90 4.94 -12.80 -12.53
N PRO A 91 4.71 -14.03 -12.03
CA PRO A 91 5.54 -15.16 -12.41
C PRO A 91 5.32 -15.56 -13.87
N PHE A 92 4.31 -14.99 -14.53
CA PHE A 92 3.98 -15.23 -15.95
C PHE A 92 4.64 -14.22 -16.89
N ASP A 93 5.56 -13.39 -16.41
CA ASP A 93 6.41 -12.60 -17.29
C ASP A 93 7.47 -13.50 -17.96
N LEU A 94 7.10 -14.05 -19.11
CA LEU A 94 7.95 -14.93 -19.92
C LEU A 94 9.27 -14.27 -20.35
N SER A 95 9.32 -12.93 -20.40
CA SER A 95 10.56 -12.20 -20.74
C SER A 95 11.64 -12.30 -19.66
N LEU A 96 11.25 -12.68 -18.44
CA LEU A 96 12.15 -12.85 -17.30
C LEU A 96 12.55 -14.31 -17.10
N TRP A 97 11.78 -15.27 -17.58
CA TRP A 97 12.18 -16.69 -17.56
C TRP A 97 13.44 -16.94 -18.39
N SER A 98 13.66 -16.15 -19.44
CA SER A 98 14.88 -16.19 -20.24
C SER A 98 16.09 -15.53 -19.55
N ARG A 99 15.86 -14.58 -18.62
CA ARG A 99 16.91 -13.85 -17.89
C ARG A 99 17.32 -14.58 -16.61
N ASP A 100 16.34 -15.02 -15.82
CA ASP A 100 16.51 -15.47 -14.44
C ASP A 100 16.14 -16.96 -14.23
N GLY A 101 15.70 -17.67 -15.28
CA GLY A 101 15.21 -19.04 -15.23
C GLY A 101 13.71 -19.15 -14.87
N ILE A 102 13.15 -20.35 -14.99
CA ILE A 102 11.73 -20.60 -14.65
C ILE A 102 11.57 -20.50 -13.13
N GLY A 103 10.87 -19.47 -12.66
CA GLY A 103 10.57 -19.25 -11.26
C GLY A 103 9.14 -18.76 -11.07
N PHE A 104 8.41 -19.39 -10.15
CA PHE A 104 7.03 -19.01 -9.77
C PHE A 104 6.98 -18.16 -8.49
N ASN A 105 8.15 -17.95 -7.87
CA ASN A 105 8.32 -17.08 -6.72
C ASN A 105 8.39 -15.65 -7.22
N THR A 106 7.60 -14.77 -6.60
CA THR A 106 7.65 -13.36 -6.94
C THR A 106 8.25 -12.55 -5.81
N ARG A 107 8.99 -11.53 -6.20
CA ARG A 107 9.72 -10.60 -5.33
C ARG A 107 9.21 -9.19 -5.58
N LYS A 108 9.41 -8.31 -4.60
CA LYS A 108 9.34 -6.87 -4.82
C LYS A 108 10.39 -6.49 -5.87
N ASP A 109 9.97 -5.75 -6.88
CA ASP A 109 10.88 -5.16 -7.85
C ASP A 109 10.32 -3.79 -8.30
N ASN A 110 11.18 -2.97 -8.88
CA ASN A 110 10.80 -1.71 -9.49
C ASN A 110 10.24 -1.98 -10.89
N GLU A 111 9.02 -1.52 -11.15
CA GLU A 111 8.32 -1.71 -12.43
C GLU A 111 9.07 -1.08 -13.63
N SER A 112 9.93 -0.08 -13.42
CA SER A 112 10.75 0.51 -14.50
C SER A 112 11.65 -0.52 -15.20
N ASN A 113 12.04 -1.59 -14.48
CA ASN A 113 12.93 -2.63 -14.99
C ASN A 113 12.28 -3.49 -16.08
N TYR A 114 10.95 -3.62 -16.09
CA TYR A 114 10.24 -4.58 -16.95
C TYR A 114 8.94 -4.05 -17.57
N LEU A 115 8.49 -2.84 -17.21
CA LEU A 115 7.33 -2.24 -17.86
C LEU A 115 7.61 -2.09 -19.36
N ASN A 116 6.73 -2.64 -20.18
CA ASN A 116 6.76 -2.46 -21.63
C ASN A 116 6.19 -1.07 -21.99
N ASP A 117 6.74 -0.43 -23.03
CA ASP A 117 6.38 0.93 -23.44
C ASP A 117 4.90 1.10 -23.83
N ASN A 118 4.21 0.02 -24.18
CA ASN A 118 2.78 0.02 -24.53
C ASN A 118 1.86 -0.03 -23.31
N PHE A 119 2.40 -0.18 -22.10
CA PHE A 119 1.64 -0.23 -20.86
C PHE A 119 1.99 0.94 -19.94
N GLY A 120 1.02 1.32 -19.11
CA GLY A 120 1.20 2.34 -18.08
C GLY A 120 0.40 2.01 -16.82
N PHE A 121 0.56 2.88 -15.82
CA PHE A 121 -0.15 2.81 -14.55
C PHE A 121 -1.05 4.01 -14.40
N THR A 122 -2.25 3.79 -13.84
CA THR A 122 -3.07 4.83 -13.23
C THR A 122 -2.71 4.90 -11.75
N LEU A 123 -2.19 6.05 -11.33
CA LEU A 123 -1.82 6.35 -9.95
C LEU A 123 -2.95 7.07 -9.24
N TYR A 124 -3.16 6.74 -7.97
CA TYR A 124 -4.14 7.32 -7.07
C TYR A 124 -3.38 8.00 -5.92
N PRO A 125 -3.21 9.33 -5.98
CA PRO A 125 -2.41 10.05 -5.01
C PRO A 125 -3.05 10.07 -3.61
N THR A 126 -2.24 9.85 -2.57
CA THR A 126 -2.72 9.94 -1.18
C THR A 126 -2.59 11.35 -0.60
N GLY A 127 -1.83 12.26 -1.20
CA GLY A 127 -1.50 13.54 -0.56
C GLY A 127 -0.43 13.46 0.53
N VAL A 128 -0.04 12.26 0.97
CA VAL A 128 0.88 12.05 2.10
C VAL A 128 2.29 11.75 1.60
N SER A 129 3.28 12.43 2.18
CA SER A 129 4.68 12.27 1.78
C SER A 129 5.53 11.59 2.85
N PHE A 130 6.53 10.85 2.38
CA PHE A 130 7.48 10.09 3.18
C PHE A 130 8.92 10.34 2.73
N SER A 131 9.85 10.30 3.67
CA SER A 131 11.27 10.29 3.38
C SER A 131 11.67 8.97 2.71
N LYS A 132 12.81 8.98 2.01
CA LYS A 132 13.36 7.77 1.38
C LYS A 132 13.60 6.63 2.38
N ASP A 133 14.01 6.96 3.60
CA ASP A 133 14.29 5.97 4.66
C ASP A 133 13.00 5.33 5.18
N GLU A 134 11.95 6.13 5.40
CA GLU A 134 10.61 5.60 5.74
C GLU A 134 10.10 4.69 4.63
N ILE A 135 10.23 5.12 3.36
CA ILE A 135 9.82 4.33 2.20
C ILE A 135 10.51 2.98 2.16
N ASN A 136 11.85 2.97 2.26
CA ASN A 136 12.60 1.72 2.28
C ASN A 136 12.18 0.83 3.46
N SER A 137 11.94 1.41 4.63
CA SER A 137 11.50 0.68 5.82
C SER A 137 10.18 -0.06 5.61
N PHE A 138 9.13 0.63 5.14
CA PHE A 138 7.84 -0.02 4.96
C PHE A 138 7.79 -0.92 3.71
N LEU A 139 8.54 -0.63 2.64
CA LEU A 139 8.65 -1.53 1.50
C LEU A 139 9.36 -2.84 1.88
N ASN A 140 10.43 -2.78 2.67
CA ASN A 140 11.13 -3.97 3.14
C ASN A 140 10.30 -4.77 4.15
N SER A 141 9.55 -4.09 5.02
CA SER A 141 8.64 -4.75 5.96
C SER A 141 7.49 -5.47 5.24
N ALA A 142 6.96 -4.86 4.18
CA ALA A 142 5.95 -5.49 3.33
C ALA A 142 6.51 -6.71 2.59
N ASP A 143 7.71 -6.56 2.00
CA ASP A 143 8.44 -7.63 1.34
C ASP A 143 8.64 -8.83 2.29
N ILE A 144 9.19 -8.62 3.48
CA ILE A 144 9.40 -9.69 4.47
C ILE A 144 8.08 -10.37 4.88
N ALA A 145 7.00 -9.59 5.06
CA ALA A 145 5.73 -10.11 5.54
C ALA A 145 5.03 -11.05 4.54
N ILE A 146 5.27 -10.89 3.24
CA ILE A 146 4.54 -11.65 2.21
C ILE A 146 5.43 -12.40 1.20
N ASN A 147 6.73 -12.11 1.12
CA ASN A 147 7.65 -12.73 0.15
C ASN A 147 8.44 -13.92 0.68
N GLN A 148 8.15 -14.43 1.88
CA GLN A 148 8.62 -15.77 2.24
C GLN A 148 7.85 -16.84 1.43
N SER A 149 8.43 -17.24 0.29
CA SER A 149 8.13 -18.44 -0.51
C SER A 149 6.65 -18.67 -0.88
N GLN A 150 5.90 -17.62 -1.23
CA GLN A 150 4.54 -17.77 -1.74
C GLN A 150 4.52 -17.72 -3.27
N ALA A 151 4.10 -18.83 -3.89
CA ALA A 151 3.73 -18.85 -5.30
C ALA A 151 2.67 -17.78 -5.57
N CYS A 152 2.86 -16.95 -6.60
CA CYS A 152 1.80 -16.02 -7.01
C CYS A 152 0.58 -16.85 -7.40
N ASN A 153 -0.52 -16.64 -6.69
CA ASN A 153 -1.80 -17.14 -7.13
C ASN A 153 -2.86 -16.10 -6.81
N MET A 154 -3.87 -16.03 -7.66
CA MET A 154 -4.95 -15.04 -7.56
C MET A 154 -5.76 -15.18 -6.26
N ILE A 155 -5.63 -16.32 -5.58
CA ILE A 155 -6.42 -16.70 -4.42
C ILE A 155 -5.81 -16.16 -3.12
N ASN A 156 -4.49 -16.25 -2.96
CA ASN A 156 -3.79 -16.03 -1.69
C ASN A 156 -2.64 -15.01 -1.79
N SER A 157 -2.11 -14.71 -2.97
CA SER A 157 -0.88 -13.91 -3.07
C SER A 157 -0.82 -13.19 -4.41
N ASN A 158 -1.52 -12.05 -4.48
CA ASN A 158 -1.56 -11.22 -5.68
C ASN A 158 -0.83 -9.89 -5.45
N CYS A 159 -0.68 -9.10 -6.51
CA CYS A 159 0.00 -7.82 -6.45
C CYS A 159 -0.75 -6.80 -5.56
N TYR A 160 -2.05 -7.02 -5.32
CA TYR A 160 -2.87 -6.25 -4.37
C TYR A 160 -2.52 -6.57 -2.92
N SER A 161 -2.16 -7.82 -2.59
CA SER A 161 -1.67 -8.20 -1.27
C SER A 161 -0.42 -7.40 -0.89
N TYR A 162 0.50 -7.21 -1.84
CA TYR A 162 1.72 -6.41 -1.63
C TYR A 162 1.41 -4.94 -1.39
N SER A 163 0.64 -4.32 -2.29
CA SER A 163 0.32 -2.90 -2.16
C SER A 163 -0.50 -2.61 -0.89
N THR A 164 -1.46 -3.47 -0.54
CA THR A 164 -2.20 -3.36 0.74
C THR A 164 -1.26 -3.42 1.95
N THR A 165 -0.35 -4.38 1.95
CA THR A 165 0.60 -4.59 3.07
C THR A 165 1.53 -3.39 3.21
N ALA A 166 2.08 -2.89 2.10
CA ALA A 166 2.96 -1.73 2.08
C ALA A 166 2.25 -0.45 2.54
N ILE A 167 1.02 -0.19 2.09
CA ILE A 167 0.21 0.93 2.59
C ILE A 167 -0.10 0.77 4.09
N SER A 168 -0.38 -0.44 4.56
CA SER A 168 -0.63 -0.69 5.99
C SER A 168 0.60 -0.35 6.84
N TYR A 169 1.81 -0.70 6.37
CA TYR A 169 3.04 -0.28 7.04
C TYR A 169 3.32 1.21 6.91
N ALA A 170 2.97 1.85 5.78
CA ALA A 170 3.07 3.30 5.64
C ALA A 170 2.16 4.03 6.65
N LEU A 171 0.94 3.53 6.88
CA LEU A 171 0.04 4.03 7.92
C LEU A 171 0.65 3.88 9.32
N GLN A 172 1.24 2.72 9.63
CA GLN A 172 1.96 2.52 10.90
C GLN A 172 3.16 3.46 11.05
N CYS A 173 3.91 3.70 9.97
CA CYS A 173 5.02 4.64 9.94
C CYS A 173 4.55 6.07 10.24
N LEU A 174 3.41 6.47 9.65
CA LEU A 174 2.80 7.76 9.90
C LEU A 174 2.37 7.94 11.36
N LEU A 175 1.75 6.93 11.97
CA LEU A 175 1.34 6.96 13.39
C LEU A 175 2.53 7.08 14.36
N ALA A 176 3.71 6.61 13.96
CA ALA A 176 4.93 6.68 14.76
C ALA A 176 5.63 8.05 14.68
N ARG A 177 5.18 8.96 13.80
CA ARG A 177 5.79 10.29 13.67
C ARG A 177 5.49 11.16 14.90
N SER A 178 6.49 11.91 15.34
CA SER A 178 6.34 12.87 16.45
C SER A 178 5.39 14.02 16.11
N ASP A 179 5.26 14.35 14.83
CA ASP A 179 4.40 15.39 14.26
C ASP A 179 3.16 14.79 13.57
N TYR A 180 2.65 13.68 14.11
CA TYR A 180 1.47 13.00 13.59
C TYR A 180 0.28 13.96 13.34
N ASP A 181 -0.27 13.87 12.13
CA ASP A 181 -1.46 14.59 11.68
C ASP A 181 -2.58 13.60 11.27
N PRO A 182 -3.76 13.67 11.92
CA PRO A 182 -4.91 12.84 11.56
C PRO A 182 -5.35 12.95 10.10
N ASN A 183 -5.22 14.12 9.46
CA ASN A 183 -5.64 14.27 8.07
C ASN A 183 -4.82 13.39 7.14
N SER A 184 -3.51 13.26 7.40
CA SER A 184 -2.63 12.37 6.65
C SER A 184 -3.09 10.90 6.73
N SER A 185 -3.48 10.40 7.91
CA SER A 185 -4.05 9.05 8.04
C SER A 185 -5.32 8.90 7.22
N ARG A 186 -6.19 9.91 7.29
CA ARG A 186 -7.48 9.88 6.60
C ARG A 186 -7.31 9.81 5.10
N GLN A 187 -6.39 10.58 4.53
CA GLN A 187 -6.16 10.56 3.08
C GLN A 187 -5.65 9.19 2.59
N ILE A 188 -4.78 8.53 3.37
CA ILE A 188 -4.37 7.15 3.08
C ILE A 188 -5.58 6.21 3.15
N ILE A 189 -6.39 6.31 4.21
CA ILE A 189 -7.59 5.48 4.39
C ILE A 189 -8.61 5.67 3.28
N GLN A 190 -8.83 6.90 2.82
CA GLN A 190 -9.72 7.19 1.68
C GLN A 190 -9.25 6.46 0.42
N VAL A 191 -7.94 6.46 0.14
CA VAL A 191 -7.40 5.67 -0.97
C VAL A 191 -7.65 4.19 -0.72
N ILE A 192 -7.38 3.63 0.46
CA ILE A 192 -7.63 2.22 0.79
C ILE A 192 -9.10 1.81 0.56
N LYS A 193 -10.06 2.66 0.99
CA LYS A 193 -11.50 2.41 0.87
C LYS A 193 -11.91 2.14 -0.57
N ASP A 194 -11.30 2.85 -1.53
CA ASP A 194 -11.57 2.69 -2.96
C ASP A 194 -10.60 1.67 -3.62
N HIS A 195 -9.33 1.72 -3.26
CA HIS A 195 -8.25 0.93 -3.81
C HIS A 195 -7.27 0.51 -2.71
N PRO A 196 -7.06 -0.79 -2.45
CA PRO A 196 -7.41 -1.93 -3.29
C PRO A 196 -8.81 -2.53 -3.06
N LEU A 197 -9.59 -2.07 -2.08
CA LEU A 197 -10.66 -2.89 -1.51
C LEU A 197 -12.00 -2.89 -2.26
N LYS A 198 -12.31 -1.90 -3.11
CA LYS A 198 -13.49 -1.98 -4.01
C LYS A 198 -13.20 -2.66 -5.34
N ASP A 199 -11.94 -3.00 -5.62
CA ASP A 199 -11.60 -3.62 -6.89
C ASP A 199 -12.00 -5.10 -6.90
N HIS A 200 -12.40 -5.64 -8.06
CA HIS A 200 -12.72 -7.06 -8.22
C HIS A 200 -11.56 -8.00 -7.82
N CYS A 201 -10.33 -7.49 -7.79
CA CYS A 201 -9.15 -8.20 -7.33
C CYS A 201 -8.89 -8.11 -5.80
N SER A 202 -9.77 -7.45 -5.04
CA SER A 202 -9.70 -7.38 -3.57
C SER A 202 -9.85 -8.76 -2.91
N PHE A 203 -10.42 -9.74 -3.62
CA PHE A 203 -10.53 -11.13 -3.15
C PHE A 203 -9.19 -11.68 -2.64
N GLY A 204 -8.10 -11.52 -3.40
CA GLY A 204 -6.79 -12.03 -2.98
C GLY A 204 -6.18 -11.28 -1.78
N VAL A 205 -6.64 -10.06 -1.50
CA VAL A 205 -6.32 -9.34 -0.26
C VAL A 205 -7.12 -9.93 0.89
N LEU A 206 -8.43 -10.05 0.72
CA LEU A 206 -9.38 -10.44 1.77
C LEU A 206 -9.32 -11.92 2.13
N ASN A 207 -8.82 -12.76 1.24
CA ASN A 207 -8.58 -14.19 1.48
C ASN A 207 -7.17 -14.46 2.06
N ASN A 208 -6.26 -13.48 2.06
CA ASN A 208 -4.94 -13.61 2.68
C ASN A 208 -4.96 -13.12 4.13
N GLN A 209 -4.94 -14.07 5.07
CA GLN A 209 -4.97 -13.80 6.51
C GLN A 209 -3.89 -12.82 6.98
N VAL A 210 -2.66 -13.00 6.50
CA VAL A 210 -1.52 -12.16 6.92
C VAL A 210 -1.74 -10.71 6.51
N VAL A 211 -2.30 -10.49 5.31
CA VAL A 211 -2.60 -9.16 4.79
C VAL A 211 -3.78 -8.53 5.55
N VAL A 212 -4.85 -9.30 5.79
CA VAL A 212 -6.02 -8.86 6.57
C VAL A 212 -5.61 -8.46 7.98
N ASP A 213 -4.86 -9.30 8.68
CA ASP A 213 -4.42 -9.03 10.05
C ASP A 213 -3.51 -7.79 10.12
N ARG A 214 -2.64 -7.61 9.11
CA ARG A 214 -1.80 -6.42 9.01
C ARG A 214 -2.62 -5.15 8.80
N LEU A 215 -3.61 -5.19 7.89
CA LEU A 215 -4.48 -4.07 7.63
C LEU A 215 -5.32 -3.73 8.86
N LEU A 216 -5.97 -4.71 9.48
CA LEU A 216 -6.76 -4.52 10.69
C LEU A 216 -5.89 -4.02 11.85
N SER A 217 -4.65 -4.48 11.99
CA SER A 217 -3.72 -3.98 13.00
C SER A 217 -3.41 -2.49 12.79
N ALA A 218 -3.14 -2.05 11.56
CA ALA A 218 -2.88 -0.64 11.25
C ALA A 218 -4.12 0.25 11.47
N LEU A 219 -5.30 -0.24 11.09
CA LEU A 219 -6.57 0.47 11.30
C LEU A 219 -6.93 0.58 12.78
N ASN A 220 -6.79 -0.51 13.55
CA ASN A 220 -7.03 -0.47 14.99
C ASN A 220 -6.04 0.44 15.73
N ALA A 221 -4.76 0.46 15.32
CA ALA A 221 -3.79 1.41 15.86
C ALA A 221 -4.18 2.87 15.55
N THR A 222 -4.68 3.13 14.33
CA THR A 222 -5.19 4.46 13.95
C THR A 222 -6.39 4.86 14.80
N LYS A 223 -7.37 3.95 14.93
CA LYS A 223 -8.55 4.12 15.78
C LYS A 223 -8.18 4.45 17.22
N GLN A 224 -7.22 3.72 17.79
CA GLN A 224 -6.76 3.94 19.16
C GLN A 224 -6.07 5.30 19.31
N GLN A 225 -5.14 5.64 18.43
CA GLN A 225 -4.43 6.93 18.43
C GLN A 225 -5.40 8.11 18.36
N VAL A 226 -6.43 8.01 17.52
CA VAL A 226 -7.46 9.05 17.37
C VAL A 226 -8.29 9.20 18.66
N LYS A 227 -8.73 8.08 19.26
CA LYS A 227 -9.47 8.10 20.51
C LYS A 227 -8.67 8.72 21.65
N ASP A 228 -7.38 8.41 21.73
CA ASP A 228 -6.47 8.93 22.76
C ASP A 228 -6.17 10.43 22.59
N SER A 229 -6.22 10.94 21.34
CA SER A 229 -5.95 12.35 21.05
C SER A 229 -7.08 13.31 21.42
N HIS A 230 -8.32 12.82 21.62
CA HIS A 230 -9.54 13.61 21.83
C HIS A 230 -9.74 14.79 20.83
N SER A 231 -9.17 14.68 19.62
CA SER A 231 -9.23 15.75 18.63
C SER A 231 -10.58 15.76 17.91
N GLU A 232 -11.31 16.88 17.99
CA GLU A 232 -12.54 17.12 17.23
C GLU A 232 -12.30 17.03 15.71
N ASP A 233 -11.11 17.43 15.25
CA ASP A 233 -10.69 17.35 13.84
C ASP A 233 -10.51 15.90 13.34
N ALA A 234 -10.51 14.91 14.24
CA ALA A 234 -10.29 13.50 13.92
C ALA A 234 -11.57 12.66 13.92
N LYS A 235 -12.75 13.27 14.11
CA LYS A 235 -14.05 12.56 14.07
C LYS A 235 -14.30 11.86 12.75
N GLU A 236 -14.06 12.55 11.64
CA GLU A 236 -14.26 11.97 10.30
C GLU A 236 -13.28 10.82 10.04
N LEU A 237 -12.03 10.93 10.51
CA LEU A 237 -11.05 9.83 10.46
C LEU A 237 -11.54 8.63 11.27
N LEU A 238 -12.08 8.85 12.47
CA LEU A 238 -12.59 7.77 13.31
C LEU A 238 -13.72 7.01 12.61
N ILE A 239 -14.70 7.73 12.03
CA ILE A 239 -15.80 7.15 11.26
C ILE A 239 -15.26 6.37 10.06
N ASP A 240 -14.40 7.00 9.24
CA ASP A 240 -13.81 6.36 8.06
C ASP A 240 -13.03 5.08 8.42
N THR A 241 -12.36 5.08 9.58
CA THR A 241 -11.58 3.93 10.08
C THR A 241 -12.50 2.82 10.60
N GLU A 242 -13.54 3.15 11.37
CA GLU A 242 -14.48 2.17 11.92
C GLU A 242 -15.28 1.48 10.81
N GLU A 243 -15.80 2.24 9.85
CA GLU A 243 -16.46 1.69 8.66
C GLU A 243 -15.55 0.72 7.88
N LEU A 244 -14.27 1.07 7.75
CA LEU A 244 -13.32 0.26 7.01
C LEU A 244 -12.97 -1.03 7.76
N ILE A 245 -12.82 -0.99 9.08
CA ILE A 245 -12.62 -2.19 9.92
C ILE A 245 -13.80 -3.15 9.75
N GLU A 246 -15.02 -2.66 9.95
CA GLU A 246 -16.23 -3.49 9.83
C GLU A 246 -16.34 -4.14 8.44
N ARG A 247 -16.04 -3.37 7.39
CA ARG A 247 -16.04 -3.88 6.02
C ARG A 247 -15.01 -4.99 5.81
N VAL A 248 -13.77 -4.78 6.25
CA VAL A 248 -12.68 -5.77 6.09
C VAL A 248 -13.01 -7.05 6.86
N GLU A 249 -13.51 -6.95 8.08
CA GLU A 249 -13.91 -8.11 8.89
C GLU A 249 -15.08 -8.88 8.25
N MET A 250 -16.12 -8.17 7.84
CA MET A 250 -17.28 -8.78 7.17
C MET A 250 -16.89 -9.48 5.86
N GLU A 251 -16.15 -8.80 4.98
CA GLU A 251 -15.81 -9.33 3.66
C GLU A 251 -14.77 -10.46 3.76
N SER A 252 -13.74 -10.36 4.61
CA SER A 252 -12.75 -11.44 4.80
C SER A 252 -13.41 -12.72 5.35
N ASN A 253 -14.37 -12.60 6.27
CA ASN A 253 -15.11 -13.76 6.79
C ASN A 253 -15.91 -14.48 5.70
N LYS A 254 -16.50 -13.76 4.74
CA LYS A 254 -17.20 -14.38 3.59
C LYS A 254 -16.26 -15.26 2.78
N TYR A 255 -15.04 -14.78 2.52
CA TYR A 255 -14.07 -15.50 1.70
C TYR A 255 -13.40 -16.68 2.44
N ARG A 256 -13.17 -16.56 3.75
CA ARG A 256 -12.69 -17.67 4.59
C ARG A 256 -13.66 -18.86 4.64
N ILE A 257 -14.97 -18.60 4.69
CA ILE A 257 -15.98 -19.68 4.69
C ILE A 257 -15.98 -20.39 3.34
N SER A 258 -15.83 -19.64 2.23
CA SER A 258 -15.81 -20.23 0.89
C SER A 258 -14.59 -21.11 0.62
N SER A 259 -13.42 -20.82 1.21
CA SER A 259 -12.20 -21.62 1.03
C SER A 259 -12.15 -22.89 1.89
N LEU A 260 -12.99 -22.99 2.93
CA LEU A 260 -13.18 -24.23 3.70
C LEU A 260 -14.12 -25.22 3.01
N LEU A 261 -14.87 -24.78 2.00
CA LEU A 261 -15.85 -25.59 1.27
C LEU A 261 -15.37 -26.04 -0.12
N SER A 262 -14.15 -25.65 -0.51
CA SER A 262 -13.48 -26.00 -1.78
C SER A 262 -12.33 -26.96 -1.55
#